data_AF-A0A836VDN1-F1
#
_entry.id   AF-A0A836VDN1-F1
#
_cell.length_a   1.000
_cell.length_b   1.000
_cell.length_c   1.000
_cell.angle_alpha   90.00
_cell.angle_beta   90.00
_cell.angle_gamma   90.00
#
_symmetry.space_group_name_H-M   'P 1'
#
loop_
_entity.id
_entity.type
_entity.pdbx_description
1 polymer ?
#
loop_
_entity_poly.entity_id
_entity_poly.type
_entity_poly.pdbx_seq_one_letter_code
_entity_poly.pdbx_strand_id
1 'polypeptide(L)'
;YETDALTDRAIDYLRTYQRDEPLFLVLSVTPPHFPLTVPPEWERFDPAALAVRDNFDDTLEMRQHLATYYGMIENLDWNIGRLRECLQSQPGFEDTLTIYFSDHGDYMGSHGVFNTKEHPHEESVRIPAIFHWPDQIPAQGPTDGLFSLVDLLATTLGLAGAQVPVWSQGTDFSPAIRGEPFEPPPEVLLEMVGSPRWNLGMPDWRGLVDEGWKYAFVENRIELLYDLAADPFELHNLATERPDQCAALRTRLLVLLRQSRDPYWDVLIEHGVEPDGPVVDVSERPGRRLAHLR
;
A
#
# COMPACT_ATOMS: atom_id res chain seq x y z
N TYR A 1 16.78 4.60 -19.63
CA TYR A 1 15.43 4.32 -19.07
C TYR A 1 15.21 5.23 -17.86
N GLU A 2 13.97 5.49 -17.41
CA GLU A 2 13.72 6.44 -16.31
C GLU A 2 14.44 6.03 -15.02
N THR A 3 14.30 4.75 -14.62
CA THR A 3 14.94 4.19 -13.44
C THR A 3 16.45 4.40 -13.45
N ASP A 4 17.12 4.13 -14.58
CA ASP A 4 18.56 4.36 -14.71
C ASP A 4 18.91 5.83 -14.53
N ALA A 5 18.19 6.73 -15.20
CA ALA A 5 18.49 8.16 -15.19
C ALA A 5 18.29 8.79 -13.81
N LEU A 6 17.24 8.40 -13.08
CA LEU A 6 17.02 8.87 -11.71
C LEU A 6 18.04 8.27 -10.74
N THR A 7 18.42 7.00 -10.93
CA THR A 7 19.46 6.34 -10.14
C THR A 7 20.83 6.99 -10.35
N ASP A 8 21.21 7.31 -11.59
CA ASP A 8 22.45 8.01 -11.92
C ASP A 8 22.53 9.36 -11.19
N ARG A 9 21.44 10.13 -11.20
CA ARG A 9 21.36 11.41 -10.50
C ARG A 9 21.50 11.25 -8.99
N ALA A 10 20.87 10.24 -8.41
CA ALA A 10 21.00 9.93 -6.99
C ALA A 10 22.44 9.55 -6.62
N ILE A 11 23.09 8.71 -7.42
CA ILE A 11 24.49 8.31 -7.25
C ILE A 11 25.43 9.52 -7.34
N ASP A 12 25.26 10.38 -8.34
CA ASP A 12 26.08 11.59 -8.52
C ASP A 12 25.90 12.56 -7.34
N TYR A 13 24.68 12.70 -6.84
CA TYR A 13 24.41 13.47 -5.63
C TYR A 13 25.11 12.87 -4.41
N LEU A 14 24.96 11.57 -4.16
CA LEU A 14 25.59 10.89 -3.02
C LEU A 14 27.12 11.03 -3.04
N ARG A 15 27.74 10.95 -4.22
CA ARG A 15 29.20 11.11 -4.41
C ARG A 15 29.73 12.49 -4.09
N THR A 16 28.88 13.52 -4.21
CA THR A 16 29.28 14.92 -4.03
C THR A 16 28.76 15.52 -2.72
N TYR A 17 27.92 14.79 -2.00
CA TYR A 17 27.36 15.21 -0.72
C TYR A 17 28.46 15.42 0.32
N GLN A 18 28.53 16.64 0.87
CA GLN A 18 29.60 17.07 1.78
C GLN A 18 29.45 16.50 3.21
N ARG A 19 28.25 16.00 3.56
CA ARG A 19 27.97 15.30 4.83
C ARG A 19 28.09 16.17 6.08
N ASP A 20 27.80 17.46 5.94
CA ASP A 20 27.70 18.38 7.08
C ASP A 20 26.43 18.15 7.92
N GLU A 21 25.43 17.46 7.35
CA GLU A 21 24.13 17.17 7.97
C GLU A 21 23.70 15.71 7.69
N PRO A 22 22.78 15.13 8.47
CA PRO A 22 22.12 13.87 8.12
C PRO A 22 21.33 14.01 6.82
N LEU A 23 21.37 12.97 5.98
CA LEU A 23 20.67 12.96 4.70
C LEU A 23 19.36 12.18 4.77
N PHE A 24 18.28 12.80 4.28
CA PHE A 24 17.04 12.12 3.91
C PHE A 24 16.86 12.22 2.39
N LEU A 25 16.88 11.08 1.70
CA LEU A 25 16.78 10.98 0.25
C LEU A 25 15.63 10.05 -0.13
N VAL A 26 14.76 10.50 -1.03
CA VAL A 26 13.73 9.66 -1.65
C VAL A 26 14.04 9.54 -3.13
N LEU A 27 14.28 8.31 -3.59
CA LEU A 27 14.27 7.96 -5.00
C LEU A 27 12.93 7.31 -5.33
N SER A 28 12.06 8.06 -5.99
CA SER A 28 10.76 7.58 -6.48
C SER A 28 10.85 7.40 -7.98
N VAL A 29 10.63 6.18 -8.46
CA VAL A 29 10.71 5.81 -9.88
C VAL A 29 9.34 5.34 -10.35
N THR A 30 9.02 5.59 -11.62
CA THR A 30 7.73 5.18 -12.19
C THR A 30 7.67 3.69 -12.56
N PRO A 31 8.70 3.07 -13.18
CA PRO A 31 8.69 1.62 -13.42
C PRO A 31 8.51 0.80 -12.14
N PRO A 32 7.71 -0.29 -12.17
CA PRO A 32 7.23 -0.99 -13.36
C PRO A 32 5.85 -0.54 -13.88
N HIS A 33 5.40 0.68 -13.55
CA HIS A 33 4.15 1.24 -14.08
C HIS A 33 4.14 1.30 -15.62
N PHE A 34 2.93 1.24 -16.19
CA PHE A 34 2.69 1.40 -17.62
C PHE A 34 3.26 2.71 -18.19
N PRO A 35 3.67 2.73 -19.47
CA PRO A 35 3.59 1.65 -20.45
C PRO A 35 4.63 0.53 -20.21
N LEU A 36 4.24 -0.73 -20.47
CA LEU A 36 5.15 -1.87 -20.37
C LEU A 36 6.22 -1.79 -21.46
N THR A 37 7.35 -1.20 -21.07
CA THR A 37 8.51 -1.01 -21.93
C THR A 37 9.75 -1.11 -21.06
N VAL A 38 10.77 -1.81 -21.56
CA VAL A 38 12.03 -2.00 -20.86
C VAL A 38 13.17 -2.01 -21.89
N PRO A 39 14.40 -1.57 -21.54
CA PRO A 39 15.50 -1.68 -22.48
C PRO A 39 15.76 -3.13 -22.94
N PRO A 40 16.21 -3.36 -24.18
CA PRO A 40 16.32 -4.70 -24.77
C PRO A 40 17.16 -5.70 -23.96
N GLU A 41 18.16 -5.23 -23.22
CA GLU A 41 19.00 -6.07 -22.37
C GLU A 41 18.25 -6.71 -21.18
N TRP A 42 17.08 -6.16 -20.82
CA TRP A 42 16.21 -6.67 -19.77
C TRP A 42 15.01 -7.47 -20.31
N GLU A 43 14.82 -7.52 -21.64
CA GLU A 43 13.82 -8.36 -22.31
C GLU A 43 14.28 -9.82 -22.39
N ARG A 44 14.56 -10.43 -21.24
CA ARG A 44 15.23 -11.74 -21.17
C ARG A 44 14.40 -12.86 -20.53
N PHE A 45 13.23 -12.55 -20.02
CA PHE A 45 12.30 -13.54 -19.48
C PHE A 45 11.58 -14.25 -20.62
N ASP A 46 11.66 -15.58 -20.66
CA ASP A 46 10.87 -16.40 -21.60
C ASP A 46 9.41 -16.49 -21.11
N PRO A 47 8.43 -15.94 -21.86
CA PRO A 47 7.02 -15.98 -21.47
C PRO A 47 6.53 -17.40 -21.19
N ALA A 48 6.98 -18.40 -21.96
CA ALA A 48 6.54 -19.79 -21.83
C ALA A 48 7.07 -20.48 -20.56
N ALA A 49 8.15 -19.95 -19.97
CA ALA A 49 8.79 -20.52 -18.78
C ALA A 49 8.35 -19.85 -17.48
N LEU A 50 7.54 -18.78 -17.54
CA LEU A 50 7.09 -18.07 -16.34
C LEU A 50 6.19 -18.96 -15.47
N ALA A 51 6.51 -19.00 -14.17
CA ALA A 51 5.57 -19.46 -13.16
C ALA A 51 4.49 -18.38 -12.97
N VAL A 52 3.23 -18.78 -13.06
CA VAL A 52 2.08 -17.88 -12.93
C VAL A 52 1.19 -18.33 -11.77
N ARG A 53 0.39 -17.40 -11.23
CA ARG A 53 -0.54 -17.67 -10.13
C ARG A 53 -1.76 -18.46 -10.63
N ASP A 54 -2.47 -19.13 -9.72
CA ASP A 54 -3.67 -19.90 -10.08
C ASP A 54 -4.81 -19.00 -10.60
N ASN A 55 -4.85 -17.74 -10.17
CA ASN A 55 -5.81 -16.74 -10.64
C ASN A 55 -5.33 -15.96 -11.87
N PHE A 56 -4.20 -16.30 -12.49
CA PHE A 56 -3.67 -15.61 -13.67
C PHE A 56 -4.37 -16.06 -14.96
N ASP A 57 -4.73 -15.11 -15.83
CA ASP A 57 -5.21 -15.40 -17.18
C ASP A 57 -4.08 -15.87 -18.09
N ASP A 58 -3.92 -17.19 -18.14
CA ASP A 58 -2.77 -17.85 -18.76
C ASP A 58 -2.83 -17.92 -20.30
N THR A 59 -2.80 -16.75 -20.91
CA THR A 59 -2.66 -16.57 -22.37
C THR A 59 -1.22 -16.23 -22.74
N LEU A 60 -0.83 -16.54 -23.99
CA LEU A 60 0.49 -16.16 -24.50
C LEU A 60 0.72 -14.65 -24.42
N GLU A 61 -0.31 -13.85 -24.74
CA GLU A 61 -0.26 -12.39 -24.67
C GLU A 61 -0.02 -11.91 -23.23
N MET A 62 -0.76 -12.44 -22.25
CA MET A 62 -0.57 -12.05 -20.86
C MET A 62 0.80 -12.47 -20.32
N ARG A 63 1.29 -13.65 -20.70
CA ARG A 63 2.66 -14.08 -20.37
C ARG A 63 3.71 -13.15 -20.97
N GLN A 64 3.50 -12.62 -22.17
CA GLN A 64 4.40 -11.64 -22.79
C GLN A 64 4.41 -10.33 -22.00
N HIS A 65 3.24 -9.83 -21.60
CA HIS A 65 3.15 -8.65 -20.74
C HIS A 65 3.84 -8.87 -19.39
N LEU A 66 3.61 -10.01 -18.74
CA LEU A 66 4.25 -10.37 -17.48
C LEU A 66 5.77 -10.48 -17.63
N ALA A 67 6.28 -11.03 -18.74
CA ALA A 67 7.71 -11.09 -19.02
C ALA A 67 8.35 -9.70 -19.13
N THR A 68 7.69 -8.76 -19.82
CA THR A 68 8.15 -7.36 -19.87
C THR A 68 8.11 -6.71 -18.49
N TYR A 69 7.03 -6.90 -17.74
CA TYR A 69 6.88 -6.39 -16.37
C TYR A 69 8.01 -6.90 -15.45
N TYR A 70 8.37 -8.18 -15.54
CA TYR A 70 9.52 -8.75 -14.82
C TYR A 70 10.85 -8.16 -15.28
N GLY A 71 11.03 -7.89 -16.57
CA GLY A 71 12.19 -7.15 -17.07
C GLY A 71 12.32 -5.77 -16.44
N MET A 72 11.21 -5.03 -16.29
CA MET A 72 11.19 -3.71 -15.65
C MET A 72 11.57 -3.79 -14.17
N ILE A 73 11.03 -4.79 -13.44
CA ILE A 73 11.39 -5.08 -12.05
C ILE A 73 12.88 -5.43 -11.95
N GLU A 74 13.41 -6.22 -12.88
CA GLU A 74 14.81 -6.60 -12.85
C GLU A 74 15.76 -5.43 -13.07
N ASN A 75 15.42 -4.51 -14.00
CA ASN A 75 16.15 -3.27 -14.14
C ASN A 75 16.12 -2.43 -12.84
N LEU A 76 14.98 -2.40 -12.14
CA LEU A 76 14.86 -1.73 -10.85
C LEU A 76 15.75 -2.37 -9.79
N ASP A 77 15.72 -3.70 -9.65
CA ASP A 77 16.57 -4.45 -8.74
C ASP A 77 18.06 -4.18 -9.00
N TRP A 78 18.48 -4.19 -10.27
CA TRP A 78 19.85 -3.86 -10.65
C TRP A 78 20.25 -2.44 -10.23
N ASN A 79 19.37 -1.46 -10.41
CA ASN A 79 19.62 -0.08 -10.00
C ASN A 79 19.66 0.08 -8.47
N ILE A 80 18.86 -0.68 -7.72
CA ILE A 80 18.97 -0.77 -6.25
C ILE A 80 20.36 -1.31 -5.87
N GLY A 81 20.86 -2.32 -6.57
CA GLY A 81 22.23 -2.83 -6.43
C GLY A 81 23.28 -1.73 -6.60
N ARG A 82 23.17 -0.92 -7.65
CA ARG A 82 24.10 0.21 -7.90
C ARG A 82 24.08 1.25 -6.79
N LEU A 83 22.90 1.59 -6.26
CA LEU A 83 22.79 2.50 -5.12
C LEU A 83 23.46 1.93 -3.88
N ARG A 84 23.22 0.63 -3.60
CA ARG A 84 23.83 -0.05 -2.47
C ARG A 84 25.35 -0.07 -2.58
N GLU A 85 25.89 -0.39 -3.75
CA GLU A 85 27.33 -0.32 -4.02
C GLU A 85 27.88 1.09 -3.83
N CYS A 86 27.15 2.11 -4.30
CA CYS A 86 27.52 3.52 -4.12
C CYS A 86 27.60 3.90 -2.64
N LEU A 87 26.63 3.50 -1.82
CA LEU A 87 26.64 3.73 -0.37
C LEU A 87 27.79 2.97 0.32
N GLN A 88 27.98 1.69 0.00
CA GLN A 88 29.03 0.86 0.62
C GLN A 88 30.46 1.28 0.25
N SER A 89 30.66 1.85 -0.93
CA SER A 89 31.98 2.31 -1.39
C SER A 89 32.41 3.66 -0.82
N GLN A 90 31.51 4.37 -0.13
CA GLN A 90 31.72 5.72 0.32
C GLN A 90 31.78 5.80 1.85
N PRO A 91 32.90 6.26 2.43
CA PRO A 91 32.99 6.48 3.86
C PRO A 91 31.90 7.45 4.34
N GLY A 92 31.25 7.15 5.47
CA GLY A 92 30.21 7.97 6.07
C GLY A 92 28.77 7.58 5.72
N PHE A 93 28.57 6.54 4.90
CA PHE A 93 27.25 5.96 4.60
C PHE A 93 27.05 4.57 5.22
N GLU A 94 27.98 4.10 6.07
CA GLU A 94 27.85 2.81 6.77
C GLU A 94 26.60 2.77 7.67
N ASP A 95 26.22 3.92 8.22
CA ASP A 95 25.04 4.09 9.08
C ASP A 95 23.83 4.60 8.27
N THR A 96 23.42 3.83 7.25
CA THR A 96 22.29 4.20 6.37
C THR A 96 21.12 3.23 6.52
N LEU A 97 19.98 3.75 6.99
CA LEU A 97 18.68 3.10 6.84
C LEU A 97 18.20 3.20 5.40
N THR A 98 17.99 2.05 4.75
CA THR A 98 17.34 1.93 3.45
C THR A 98 15.96 1.32 3.62
N ILE A 99 14.96 1.93 2.98
CA ILE A 99 13.58 1.43 2.99
C ILE A 99 13.12 1.31 1.54
N TYR A 100 12.73 0.11 1.13
CA TYR A 100 12.13 -0.16 -0.18
C TYR A 100 10.66 -0.49 0.01
N PHE A 101 9.79 0.19 -0.71
CA PHE A 101 8.35 -0.09 -0.72
C PHE A 101 7.73 0.33 -2.04
N SER A 102 6.49 -0.09 -2.29
CA SER A 102 5.67 0.35 -3.42
C SER A 102 4.45 1.13 -2.91
N ASP A 103 3.89 2.02 -3.71
CA ASP A 103 2.68 2.75 -3.36
C ASP A 103 1.40 1.90 -3.55
N HIS A 104 1.42 0.98 -4.51
CA HIS A 104 0.35 -0.01 -4.76
C HIS A 104 0.88 -1.16 -5.64
N GLY A 105 0.13 -2.26 -5.74
CA GLY A 105 0.43 -3.33 -6.69
C GLY A 105 -0.27 -3.18 -8.06
N ASP A 106 -0.27 -4.24 -8.85
CA ASP A 106 -1.00 -4.35 -10.12
C ASP A 106 -1.51 -5.79 -10.28
N TYR A 107 -2.72 -5.94 -10.81
CA TYR A 107 -3.30 -7.25 -11.10
C TYR A 107 -2.45 -8.06 -12.06
N MET A 108 -1.88 -7.40 -13.07
CA MET A 108 -0.95 -7.97 -14.06
C MET A 108 -1.43 -9.32 -14.60
N GLY A 109 -2.71 -9.41 -15.01
CA GLY A 109 -3.33 -10.63 -15.55
C GLY A 109 -4.07 -11.49 -14.53
N SER A 110 -3.87 -11.26 -13.23
CA SER A 110 -4.64 -11.92 -12.17
C SER A 110 -6.12 -11.54 -12.28
N HIS A 111 -7.01 -12.47 -11.97
CA HIS A 111 -8.47 -12.35 -12.16
C HIS A 111 -8.92 -12.02 -13.61
N GLY A 112 -8.06 -12.22 -14.61
CA GLY A 112 -8.32 -11.81 -16.00
C GLY A 112 -8.32 -10.29 -16.19
N VAL A 113 -7.69 -9.56 -15.27
CA VAL A 113 -7.63 -8.10 -15.27
C VAL A 113 -6.20 -7.65 -15.52
N PHE A 114 -6.04 -6.64 -16.39
CA PHE A 114 -4.75 -6.10 -16.78
C PHE A 114 -4.75 -4.58 -16.72
N ASN A 115 -3.60 -3.98 -16.39
CA ASN A 115 -3.45 -2.53 -16.22
C ASN A 115 -4.50 -1.95 -15.27
N THR A 116 -4.65 -2.59 -14.12
CA THR A 116 -5.66 -2.25 -13.13
C THR A 116 -5.07 -2.39 -11.75
N LYS A 117 -5.47 -1.47 -10.89
CA LYS A 117 -5.22 -1.38 -9.45
C LYS A 117 -6.53 -0.87 -8.83
N GLU A 118 -6.48 -0.25 -7.67
CA GLU A 118 -7.64 0.45 -7.07
C GLU A 118 -8.73 -0.46 -6.50
N HIS A 119 -8.46 -1.76 -6.41
CA HIS A 119 -9.38 -2.76 -5.88
C HIS A 119 -8.82 -3.39 -4.60
N PRO A 120 -9.66 -4.00 -3.74
CA PRO A 120 -9.23 -4.50 -2.44
C PRO A 120 -8.33 -5.74 -2.49
N HIS A 121 -8.21 -6.40 -3.64
CA HIS A 121 -7.49 -7.67 -3.76
C HIS A 121 -5.97 -7.48 -3.53
N GLU A 122 -5.31 -8.53 -3.04
CA GLU A 122 -3.91 -8.56 -2.62
C GLU A 122 -2.97 -8.05 -3.72
N GLU A 123 -3.26 -8.35 -4.99
CA GLU A 123 -2.47 -7.86 -6.13
C GLU A 123 -2.41 -6.34 -6.22
N SER A 124 -3.42 -5.62 -5.70
CA SER A 124 -3.45 -4.17 -5.72
C SER A 124 -3.01 -3.55 -4.39
N VAL A 125 -3.33 -4.15 -3.24
CA VAL A 125 -3.14 -3.51 -1.92
C VAL A 125 -1.96 -4.06 -1.13
N ARG A 126 -1.53 -5.31 -1.38
CA ARG A 126 -0.40 -5.90 -0.66
C ARG A 126 0.89 -5.65 -1.42
N ILE A 127 1.67 -4.75 -0.86
CA ILE A 127 2.92 -4.24 -1.42
C ILE A 127 4.13 -4.77 -0.65
N PRO A 128 5.33 -4.76 -1.25
CA PRO A 128 6.56 -4.96 -0.50
C PRO A 128 6.82 -3.78 0.44
N ALA A 129 7.39 -4.08 1.61
CA ALA A 129 8.03 -3.11 2.50
C ALA A 129 9.26 -3.80 3.12
N ILE A 130 10.45 -3.34 2.77
CA ILE A 130 11.73 -3.94 3.17
C ILE A 130 12.57 -2.88 3.86
N PHE A 131 12.96 -3.16 5.10
CA PHE A 131 13.83 -2.31 5.90
C PHE A 131 15.22 -2.94 5.99
N HIS A 132 16.25 -2.16 5.73
CA HIS A 132 17.64 -2.60 5.81
C HIS A 132 18.49 -1.52 6.47
N TRP A 133 19.14 -1.87 7.58
CA TRP A 133 20.09 -1.00 8.26
C TRP A 133 21.22 -1.88 8.81
N PRO A 134 22.42 -1.83 8.20
CA PRO A 134 23.55 -2.63 8.66
C PRO A 134 23.81 -2.46 10.15
N ASP A 135 24.06 -3.56 10.85
CA ASP A 135 24.35 -3.65 12.29
C ASP A 135 23.25 -3.14 13.26
N GLN A 136 22.17 -2.52 12.76
CA GLN A 136 21.05 -2.02 13.56
C GLN A 136 19.78 -2.86 13.43
N ILE A 137 19.54 -3.44 12.24
CA ILE A 137 18.39 -4.31 11.98
C ILE A 137 18.91 -5.74 11.75
N PRO A 138 18.48 -6.74 12.54
CA PRO A 138 18.90 -8.12 12.35
C PRO A 138 18.41 -8.65 11.00
N ALA A 139 19.28 -9.37 10.29
CA ALA A 139 18.87 -10.10 9.08
C ALA A 139 17.93 -11.24 9.47
N GLN A 140 16.67 -11.15 9.03
CA GLN A 140 15.63 -12.13 9.31
C GLN A 140 14.70 -12.30 8.11
N GLY A 141 13.86 -13.34 8.16
CA GLY A 141 12.81 -13.55 7.16
C GLY A 141 11.67 -12.54 7.27
N PRO A 142 10.58 -12.75 6.51
CA PRO A 142 9.36 -11.97 6.68
C PRO A 142 8.87 -12.00 8.13
N THR A 143 8.42 -10.84 8.63
CA THR A 143 7.80 -10.72 9.95
C THR A 143 6.29 -10.83 9.79
N ASP A 144 5.65 -11.63 10.64
CA ASP A 144 4.19 -11.69 10.72
C ASP A 144 3.64 -10.38 11.32
N GLY A 145 2.48 -9.94 10.82
CA GLY A 145 1.80 -8.73 11.29
C GLY A 145 1.26 -7.91 10.12
N LEU A 146 0.31 -7.03 10.44
CA LEU A 146 -0.32 -6.16 9.46
C LEU A 146 0.37 -4.80 9.47
N PHE A 147 1.12 -4.52 8.42
CA PHE A 147 1.83 -3.25 8.22
C PHE A 147 1.18 -2.47 7.08
N SER A 148 0.87 -1.20 7.30
CA SER A 148 0.29 -0.30 6.30
C SER A 148 1.24 0.85 5.95
N LEU A 149 1.06 1.47 4.78
CA LEU A 149 1.85 2.64 4.36
C LEU A 149 1.76 3.80 5.35
N VAL A 150 0.66 3.92 6.10
CA VAL A 150 0.52 4.95 7.14
C VAL A 150 1.51 4.77 8.30
N ASP A 151 1.99 3.54 8.52
CA ASP A 151 2.94 3.18 9.57
C ASP A 151 4.38 3.54 9.21
N LEU A 152 4.66 3.81 7.92
CA LEU A 152 5.99 4.08 7.40
C LEU A 152 6.65 5.29 8.07
N LEU A 153 5.87 6.38 8.30
CA LEU A 153 6.38 7.58 8.95
C LEU A 153 6.79 7.31 10.40
N ALA A 154 5.86 6.74 11.19
CA ALA A 154 6.10 6.45 12.60
C ALA A 154 7.27 5.49 12.79
N THR A 155 7.30 4.43 11.98
CA THR A 155 8.36 3.41 11.99
C THR A 155 9.72 3.99 11.59
N THR A 156 9.78 4.82 10.55
CA THR A 156 11.04 5.45 10.13
C THR A 156 11.59 6.39 11.22
N LEU A 157 10.72 7.17 11.85
CA LEU A 157 11.11 8.05 12.96
C LEU A 157 11.57 7.25 14.19
N GLY A 158 10.86 6.18 14.56
CA GLY A 158 11.25 5.29 15.65
C GLY A 158 12.58 4.57 15.40
N LEU A 159 12.84 4.17 14.15
CA LEU A 159 14.14 3.63 13.73
C LEU A 159 15.23 4.69 13.87
N ALA A 160 14.98 5.92 13.44
CA ALA A 160 15.92 7.05 13.54
C ALA A 160 16.07 7.63 14.96
N GLY A 161 15.33 7.12 15.96
CA GLY A 161 15.32 7.67 17.32
C GLY A 161 14.69 9.06 17.43
N ALA A 162 13.89 9.46 16.44
CA ALA A 162 13.18 10.71 16.40
C ALA A 162 11.79 10.60 17.04
N GLN A 163 11.26 11.72 17.52
CA GLN A 163 9.92 11.75 18.12
C GLN A 163 8.83 11.59 17.06
N VAL A 164 7.97 10.58 17.23
CA VAL A 164 6.75 10.43 16.41
C VAL A 164 5.76 11.54 16.78
N PRO A 165 5.29 12.35 15.82
CA PRO A 165 4.32 13.40 16.08
C PRO A 165 2.98 12.84 16.57
N VAL A 166 2.33 13.54 17.50
CA VAL A 166 1.04 13.12 18.09
C VAL A 166 -0.13 13.04 17.09
N TRP A 167 0.03 13.64 15.91
CA TRP A 167 -0.97 13.59 14.83
C TRP A 167 -0.73 12.43 13.86
N SER A 168 0.40 11.71 13.98
CA SER A 168 0.65 10.51 13.18
C SER A 168 -0.39 9.45 13.52
N GLN A 169 -1.04 8.92 12.49
CA GLN A 169 -2.00 7.82 12.63
C GLN A 169 -1.34 6.45 12.55
N GLY A 170 -0.10 6.38 12.07
CA GLY A 170 0.66 5.15 11.96
C GLY A 170 1.21 4.64 13.30
N THR A 171 1.34 3.33 13.38
CA THR A 171 2.00 2.61 14.47
C THR A 171 3.51 2.53 14.24
N ASP A 172 4.31 2.66 15.30
CA ASP A 172 5.76 2.52 15.23
C ASP A 172 6.16 1.04 15.33
N PHE A 173 6.56 0.44 14.20
CA PHE A 173 7.04 -0.95 14.13
C PHE A 173 8.54 -1.08 14.41
N SER A 174 9.25 -0.01 14.79
CA SER A 174 10.69 -0.08 15.04
C SER A 174 11.09 -1.12 16.10
N PRO A 175 10.32 -1.40 17.17
CA PRO A 175 10.63 -2.50 18.08
C PRO A 175 10.56 -3.87 17.39
N ALA A 176 9.49 -4.14 16.62
CA ALA A 176 9.33 -5.40 15.88
C ALA A 176 10.48 -5.62 14.88
N ILE A 177 10.86 -4.56 14.15
CA ILE A 177 11.95 -4.58 13.18
C ILE A 177 13.30 -4.87 13.86
N ARG A 178 13.51 -4.41 15.10
CA ARG A 178 14.71 -4.72 15.91
C ARG A 178 14.67 -6.09 16.60
N GLY A 179 13.57 -6.85 16.44
CA GLY A 179 13.39 -8.13 17.13
C GLY A 179 13.03 -7.99 18.62
N GLU A 180 12.52 -6.82 19.01
CA GLU A 180 12.05 -6.53 20.36
C GLU A 180 10.56 -6.89 20.52
N PRO A 181 10.07 -7.09 21.75
CA PRO A 181 8.64 -7.33 22.00
C PRO A 181 7.76 -6.22 21.42
N PHE A 182 6.76 -6.61 20.64
CA PHE A 182 5.84 -5.70 19.98
C PHE A 182 4.47 -6.35 19.84
N GLU A 183 3.41 -5.56 20.03
CA GLU A 183 2.04 -5.97 19.78
C GLU A 183 1.57 -5.30 18.49
N PRO A 184 1.41 -6.05 17.38
CA PRO A 184 0.97 -5.49 16.12
C PRO A 184 -0.48 -5.03 16.18
N PRO A 185 -0.88 -4.06 15.33
CA PRO A 185 -2.28 -3.73 15.19
C PRO A 185 -3.05 -4.97 14.73
N PRO A 186 -4.25 -5.22 15.28
CA PRO A 186 -5.03 -6.42 14.94
C PRO A 186 -5.61 -6.37 13.53
N GLU A 187 -5.58 -5.19 12.89
CA GLU A 187 -6.20 -4.92 11.61
C GLU A 187 -5.55 -3.73 10.92
N VAL A 188 -5.73 -3.64 9.60
CA VAL A 188 -5.38 -2.46 8.79
C VAL A 188 -6.58 -1.97 8.00
N LEU A 189 -6.75 -0.65 7.96
CA LEU A 189 -7.77 0.01 7.15
C LEU A 189 -7.30 0.12 5.69
N LEU A 190 -8.20 -0.18 4.76
CA LEU A 190 -8.01 0.00 3.32
C LEU A 190 -9.03 1.00 2.80
N GLU A 191 -8.58 1.94 1.98
CA GLU A 191 -9.43 3.03 1.48
C GLU A 191 -9.20 3.27 0.00
N MET A 192 -10.31 3.40 -0.73
CA MET A 192 -10.33 3.95 -2.08
C MET A 192 -11.35 5.07 -2.14
N VAL A 193 -10.90 6.22 -2.61
CA VAL A 193 -11.73 7.39 -2.82
C VAL A 193 -11.65 7.76 -4.29
N GLY A 194 -12.80 7.75 -4.95
CA GLY A 194 -12.99 8.17 -6.31
C GLY A 194 -12.52 9.60 -6.49
N SER A 195 -11.65 9.81 -7.46
CA SER A 195 -11.29 11.16 -7.85
C SER A 195 -12.34 11.68 -8.82
N PRO A 196 -13.02 12.82 -8.58
CA PRO A 196 -13.94 13.39 -9.57
C PRO A 196 -13.23 13.85 -10.86
N ARG A 197 -11.88 13.82 -10.88
CA ARG A 197 -11.06 14.14 -12.05
C ARG A 197 -10.78 12.91 -12.93
N TRP A 198 -10.97 11.71 -12.41
CA TRP A 198 -10.61 10.46 -13.06
C TRP A 198 -11.74 9.46 -12.89
N ASN A 199 -12.28 8.94 -13.98
CA ASN A 199 -13.28 7.89 -13.90
C ASN A 199 -12.60 6.58 -13.48
N LEU A 200 -12.49 6.36 -12.16
CA LEU A 200 -11.95 5.12 -11.60
C LEU A 200 -12.90 3.98 -11.95
N GLY A 201 -12.35 2.82 -12.32
CA GLY A 201 -13.12 1.69 -12.83
C GLY A 201 -14.04 1.03 -11.79
N MET A 202 -13.87 1.37 -10.52
CA MET A 202 -14.68 0.89 -9.41
C MET A 202 -15.17 2.06 -8.54
N PRO A 203 -16.41 1.99 -8.02
CA PRO A 203 -16.92 2.96 -7.05
C PRO A 203 -16.08 3.02 -5.77
N ASP A 204 -16.27 4.07 -4.98
CA ASP A 204 -15.61 4.22 -3.67
C ASP A 204 -15.87 3.00 -2.79
N TRP A 205 -14.84 2.63 -2.04
CA TRP A 205 -14.95 1.53 -1.09
C TRP A 205 -14.07 1.75 0.12
N ARG A 206 -14.45 1.08 1.20
CA ARG A 206 -13.69 0.98 2.44
C ARG A 206 -13.60 -0.47 2.84
N GLY A 207 -12.46 -0.88 3.34
CA GLY A 207 -12.24 -2.24 3.76
C GLY A 207 -11.28 -2.34 4.91
N LEU A 208 -11.14 -3.54 5.44
CA LEU A 208 -10.11 -3.87 6.40
C LEU A 208 -9.57 -5.26 6.11
N VAL A 209 -8.35 -5.48 6.57
CA VAL A 209 -7.79 -6.82 6.74
C VAL A 209 -7.59 -7.02 8.23
N ASP A 210 -8.12 -8.10 8.78
CA ASP A 210 -7.83 -8.58 10.13
C ASP A 210 -7.35 -10.04 10.06
N GLU A 211 -7.14 -10.69 11.21
CA GLU A 211 -6.67 -12.07 11.42
C GLU A 211 -7.17 -13.12 10.38
N GLY A 212 -6.58 -13.11 9.19
CA GLY A 212 -6.90 -13.98 8.07
C GLY A 212 -8.09 -13.56 7.21
N TRP A 213 -8.83 -12.49 7.51
CA TRP A 213 -9.96 -12.06 6.70
C TRP A 213 -9.70 -10.73 6.00
N LYS A 214 -10.23 -10.62 4.78
CA LYS A 214 -10.41 -9.34 4.11
C LYS A 214 -11.87 -9.05 3.91
N TYR A 215 -12.29 -7.85 4.28
CA TYR A 215 -13.63 -7.35 4.05
C TYR A 215 -13.60 -5.99 3.37
N ALA A 216 -14.43 -5.79 2.36
CA ALA A 216 -14.63 -4.48 1.73
C ALA A 216 -16.11 -4.22 1.49
N PHE A 217 -16.51 -2.96 1.71
CA PHE A 217 -17.83 -2.43 1.44
C PHE A 217 -17.73 -1.34 0.36
N VAL A 218 -18.41 -1.56 -0.75
CA VAL A 218 -18.46 -0.64 -1.90
C VAL A 218 -19.71 0.24 -1.78
N GLU A 219 -19.66 1.50 -2.21
CA GLU A 219 -20.77 2.47 -2.08
C GLU A 219 -22.12 1.98 -2.68
N ASN A 220 -22.07 1.08 -3.66
CA ASN A 220 -23.24 0.46 -4.27
C ASN A 220 -23.78 -0.75 -3.48
N ARG A 221 -23.38 -0.91 -2.21
CA ARG A 221 -23.77 -1.97 -1.26
C ARG A 221 -23.26 -3.37 -1.62
N ILE A 222 -22.25 -3.46 -2.48
CA ILE A 222 -21.53 -4.72 -2.68
C ILE A 222 -20.61 -4.94 -1.49
N GLU A 223 -20.72 -6.13 -0.89
CA GLU A 223 -19.82 -6.62 0.15
C GLU A 223 -18.90 -7.68 -0.46
N LEU A 224 -17.61 -7.55 -0.20
CA LEU A 224 -16.58 -8.52 -0.53
C LEU A 224 -16.04 -9.10 0.78
N LEU A 225 -15.96 -10.42 0.86
CA LEU A 225 -15.40 -11.12 2.01
C LEU A 225 -14.54 -12.29 1.54
N TYR A 226 -13.28 -12.32 1.96
CA TYR A 226 -12.33 -13.39 1.63
C TYR A 226 -11.65 -13.91 2.88
N ASP A 227 -11.50 -15.24 2.96
CA ASP A 227 -10.63 -15.92 3.93
C ASP A 227 -9.26 -16.06 3.26
N LEU A 228 -8.30 -15.19 3.61
CA LEU A 228 -6.99 -15.12 2.97
C LEU A 228 -6.12 -16.35 3.23
N ALA A 229 -6.41 -17.12 4.28
CA ALA A 229 -5.69 -18.35 4.57
C ALA A 229 -6.21 -19.52 3.71
N ALA A 230 -7.52 -19.61 3.53
CA ALA A 230 -8.16 -20.66 2.73
C ALA A 230 -8.21 -20.33 1.23
N ASP A 231 -8.27 -19.04 0.88
CA ASP A 231 -8.42 -18.50 -0.48
C ASP A 231 -7.41 -17.34 -0.71
N PRO A 232 -6.10 -17.64 -0.78
CA PRO A 232 -5.05 -16.63 -0.92
C PRO A 232 -5.07 -15.88 -2.26
N PHE A 233 -5.88 -16.33 -3.22
CA PHE A 233 -6.08 -15.69 -4.51
C PHE A 233 -7.47 -15.03 -4.63
N GLU A 234 -8.23 -14.97 -3.52
CA GLU A 234 -9.49 -14.23 -3.41
C GLU A 234 -10.48 -14.53 -4.54
N LEU A 235 -10.61 -15.82 -4.88
CA LEU A 235 -11.44 -16.31 -5.97
C LEU A 235 -12.91 -16.48 -5.57
N HIS A 236 -13.20 -16.61 -4.28
CA HIS A 236 -14.52 -16.94 -3.75
C HIS A 236 -14.99 -15.89 -2.76
N ASN A 237 -15.84 -14.97 -3.23
CA ASN A 237 -16.49 -13.99 -2.34
C ASN A 237 -17.51 -14.68 -1.42
N LEU A 238 -17.18 -14.76 -0.13
CA LEU A 238 -17.97 -15.44 0.90
C LEU A 238 -19.09 -14.56 1.50
N ALA A 239 -19.28 -13.32 1.03
CA ALA A 239 -20.17 -12.36 1.69
C ALA A 239 -21.62 -12.86 1.81
N THR A 240 -22.13 -13.59 0.80
CA THR A 240 -23.49 -14.16 0.83
C THR A 240 -23.60 -15.41 1.71
N GLU A 241 -22.50 -16.15 1.88
CA GLU A 241 -22.44 -17.39 2.64
C GLU A 241 -22.15 -17.15 4.13
N ARG A 242 -21.55 -16.00 4.46
CA ARG A 242 -21.12 -15.64 5.81
C ARG A 242 -21.64 -14.25 6.23
N PRO A 243 -22.97 -14.02 6.24
CA PRO A 243 -23.54 -12.71 6.57
C PRO A 243 -23.20 -12.24 7.99
N ASP A 244 -23.05 -13.16 8.94
CA ASP A 244 -22.67 -12.84 10.32
C ASP A 244 -21.22 -12.32 10.41
N GLN A 245 -20.30 -12.88 9.60
CA GLN A 245 -18.92 -12.40 9.51
C GLN A 245 -18.87 -11.00 8.88
N CYS A 246 -19.61 -10.79 7.79
CA CYS A 246 -19.76 -9.47 7.18
C CYS A 246 -20.31 -8.45 8.17
N ALA A 247 -21.33 -8.80 8.95
CA ALA A 247 -21.89 -7.91 9.98
C ALA A 247 -20.84 -7.53 11.03
N ALA A 248 -20.06 -8.49 11.53
CA ALA A 248 -19.00 -8.24 12.50
C ALA A 248 -17.89 -7.33 11.94
N LEU A 249 -17.36 -7.65 10.75
CA LEU A 249 -16.29 -6.87 10.11
C LEU A 249 -16.78 -5.49 9.67
N ARG A 250 -18.03 -5.35 9.24
CA ARG A 250 -18.65 -4.04 8.99
C ARG A 250 -18.71 -3.20 10.24
N THR A 251 -19.17 -3.75 11.37
CA THR A 251 -19.15 -3.02 12.65
C THR A 251 -17.73 -2.60 13.01
N ARG A 252 -16.74 -3.46 12.74
CA ARG A 252 -15.34 -3.13 13.01
C ARG A 252 -14.80 -2.02 12.10
N LEU A 253 -15.11 -2.08 10.81
CA LEU A 253 -14.79 -1.05 9.83
C LEU A 253 -15.36 0.31 10.23
N LEU A 254 -16.60 0.36 10.72
CA LEU A 254 -17.23 1.58 11.21
C LEU A 254 -16.47 2.19 12.40
N VAL A 255 -15.90 1.36 13.28
CA VAL A 255 -15.05 1.83 14.38
C VAL A 255 -13.75 2.43 13.83
N LEU A 256 -13.09 1.77 12.88
CA LEU A 256 -11.86 2.26 12.24
C LEU A 256 -12.08 3.61 11.55
N LEU A 257 -13.14 3.74 10.74
CA LEU A 257 -13.47 4.98 10.02
C LEU A 257 -13.72 6.15 10.99
N ARG A 258 -14.39 5.88 12.11
CA ARG A 258 -14.58 6.88 13.17
C ARG A 258 -13.26 7.29 13.82
N GLN A 259 -12.36 6.34 14.06
CA GLN A 259 -11.04 6.61 14.65
C GLN A 259 -10.14 7.40 13.69
N SER A 260 -10.17 7.07 12.40
CA SER A 260 -9.42 7.79 11.35
C SER A 260 -10.03 9.17 11.02
N ARG A 261 -11.25 9.44 11.50
CA ARG A 261 -12.03 10.66 11.22
C ARG A 261 -12.33 10.83 9.73
N ASP A 262 -12.49 9.71 9.02
CA ASP A 262 -12.80 9.72 7.60
C ASP A 262 -14.26 10.23 7.37
N PRO A 263 -14.46 11.22 6.47
CA PRO A 263 -15.77 11.85 6.22
C PRO A 263 -16.72 11.03 5.34
N TYR A 264 -16.34 9.83 4.90
CA TYR A 264 -17.22 8.84 4.21
C TYR A 264 -18.46 8.48 5.06
N TRP A 265 -18.49 8.97 6.31
CA TRP A 265 -19.59 9.00 7.26
C TRP A 265 -20.93 9.55 6.74
N ASP A 266 -20.95 10.50 5.82
CA ASP A 266 -22.22 11.12 5.41
C ASP A 266 -23.15 10.15 4.64
N VAL A 267 -22.59 9.11 4.01
CA VAL A 267 -23.34 8.01 3.35
C VAL A 267 -23.75 6.91 4.35
N LEU A 268 -22.98 6.74 5.43
CA LEU A 268 -23.28 5.78 6.51
C LEU A 268 -24.32 6.31 7.50
N ILE A 269 -24.41 7.64 7.68
CA ILE A 269 -25.43 8.33 8.49
C ILE A 269 -26.85 8.11 7.93
N GLU A 270 -27.04 7.99 6.61
CA GLU A 270 -28.35 7.64 6.04
C GLU A 270 -28.80 6.21 6.40
N HIS A 271 -27.88 5.33 6.83
CA HIS A 271 -28.11 3.89 6.97
C HIS A 271 -27.71 3.25 8.31
N GLY A 272 -27.27 4.03 9.31
CA GLY A 272 -27.43 3.69 10.74
C GLY A 272 -26.16 3.42 11.54
N VAL A 273 -25.60 4.48 12.15
CA VAL A 273 -24.91 4.44 13.45
C VAL A 273 -25.35 5.67 14.23
N GLU A 274 -25.83 5.51 15.48
CA GLU A 274 -26.12 6.68 16.33
C GLU A 274 -24.80 7.41 16.62
N PRO A 275 -24.70 8.72 16.30
CA PRO A 275 -23.51 9.48 16.66
C PRO A 275 -23.37 9.56 18.17
N ASP A 276 -22.19 9.25 18.68
CA ASP A 276 -21.86 9.34 20.11
C ASP A 276 -21.81 10.81 20.56
N GLY A 277 -22.96 11.36 20.92
CA GLY A 277 -23.14 12.51 21.83
C GLY A 277 -22.51 13.87 21.44
N PRO A 278 -22.97 14.93 22.13
CA PRO A 278 -24.14 15.64 21.65
C PRO A 278 -23.88 16.25 20.26
N VAL A 279 -24.57 15.73 19.24
CA VAL A 279 -24.71 16.45 17.97
C VAL A 279 -25.67 17.60 18.19
N VAL A 280 -25.22 18.82 17.91
CA VAL A 280 -26.11 19.98 17.91
C VAL A 280 -26.99 19.89 16.68
N ASP A 281 -28.26 19.57 16.89
CA ASP A 281 -29.27 19.68 15.84
C ASP A 281 -29.41 21.16 15.42
N VAL A 282 -28.93 21.46 14.22
CA VAL A 282 -29.01 22.80 13.62
C VAL A 282 -30.20 22.95 12.68
N SER A 283 -30.96 21.87 12.43
CA SER A 283 -32.13 21.88 11.56
C SER A 283 -33.29 22.69 12.17
N GLU A 284 -33.35 22.78 13.50
CA GLU A 284 -34.36 23.55 14.21
C GLU A 284 -33.96 25.01 14.50
N ARG A 285 -32.79 25.49 14.05
CA ARG A 285 -32.40 26.89 14.28
C ARG A 285 -33.25 27.83 13.40
N PRO A 286 -34.16 28.64 13.96
CA PRO A 286 -34.92 29.60 13.18
C PRO A 286 -33.99 30.76 12.84
N GLY A 287 -33.56 30.88 11.58
CA GLY A 287 -32.98 32.14 11.09
C GLY A 287 -31.73 32.10 10.23
N ARG A 288 -31.57 31.14 9.31
CA ARG A 288 -30.71 31.36 8.13
C ARG A 288 -31.43 30.92 6.84
N ARG A 289 -32.17 31.86 6.25
CA ARG A 289 -32.46 31.80 4.81
C ARG A 289 -31.13 31.92 4.09
N LEU A 290 -30.68 30.84 3.46
CA LEU A 290 -29.65 30.92 2.42
C LEU A 290 -30.22 31.80 1.31
N ALA A 291 -29.64 32.97 1.13
CA ALA A 291 -29.96 33.83 0.01
C ALA A 291 -29.60 33.07 -1.27
N HIS A 292 -30.60 32.88 -2.12
CA HIS A 292 -30.47 32.31 -3.46
C HIS A 292 -29.30 32.98 -4.21
N LEU A 293 -28.29 32.19 -4.56
CA LEU A 293 -27.35 32.55 -5.61
C LEU A 293 -28.00 32.18 -6.95
N ARG A 294 -28.16 33.19 -7.79
CA ARG A 294 -28.43 33.06 -9.23
C ARG A 294 -27.14 32.79 -9.98
#